data_AF-A0A7V5TQR3-F1
#
_entry.id   AF-A0A7V5TQR3-F1
#
_cell.length_a   1.000
_cell.length_b   1.000
_cell.length_c   1.000
_cell.angle_alpha   90.00
_cell.angle_beta   90.00
_cell.angle_gamma   90.00
#
_symmetry.space_group_name_H-M   'P 1'
#
loop_
_entity.id
_entity.type
_entity.pdbx_description
1 polymer ?
#
loop_
_entity_poly.entity_id
_entity_poly.type
_entity_poly.pdbx_seq_one_letter_code
_entity_poly.pdbx_strand_id
1 'polypeptide(L)'
;MNSELRQDLVSGDWIVIAPKRGKRPHQFLRKTKRFKAPIKGCPFEDPLKSGHELIFAYPESASIKNNWQVMVVKNKYPVFVHKKQGVNKFKKGPYSVVEGIGHHDLIITR
;
A
#
# COMPACT_ATOMS: atom_id res chain seq x y z
N MET A 1 -8.37 -1.56 14.58
CA MET A 1 -9.12 -2.28 13.51
C MET A 1 -8.14 -2.79 12.47
N ASN A 2 -8.35 -4.03 12.01
CA ASN A 2 -7.56 -4.67 10.95
C ASN A 2 -8.19 -4.39 9.58
N SER A 3 -7.45 -4.61 8.50
CA SER A 3 -8.04 -4.53 7.16
C SER A 3 -8.95 -5.72 6.90
N GLU A 4 -10.03 -5.49 6.17
CA GLU A 4 -11.01 -6.48 5.76
C GLU A 4 -11.64 -6.11 4.42
N LEU A 5 -12.12 -7.12 3.70
CA LEU A 5 -13.00 -6.98 2.55
C LEU A 5 -14.43 -7.25 3.01
N ARG A 6 -15.35 -6.35 2.74
CA ARG A 6 -16.79 -6.56 2.99
C ARG A 6 -17.55 -6.55 1.68
N GLN A 7 -18.43 -7.52 1.49
CA GLN A 7 -19.28 -7.57 0.32
C GLN A 7 -20.47 -6.61 0.52
N ASP A 8 -20.68 -5.72 -0.45
CA ASP A 8 -21.87 -4.88 -0.52
C ASP A 8 -23.10 -5.72 -0.88
N LEU A 9 -24.22 -5.45 -0.22
CA LEU A 9 -25.43 -6.27 -0.33
C LEU A 9 -26.23 -5.99 -1.60
N VAL A 10 -26.07 -4.81 -2.19
CA VAL A 10 -26.88 -4.36 -3.33
C VAL A 10 -26.16 -4.71 -4.62
N SER A 11 -24.89 -4.33 -4.74
CA SER A 11 -24.05 -4.57 -5.92
C SER A 11 -23.41 -5.95 -5.93
N GLY A 12 -23.17 -6.56 -4.77
CA GLY A 12 -22.35 -7.76 -4.63
C GLY A 12 -20.84 -7.50 -4.70
N ASP A 13 -20.41 -6.24 -4.80
CA ASP A 13 -19.00 -5.85 -4.91
C ASP A 13 -18.25 -6.04 -3.59
N TRP A 14 -16.97 -6.38 -3.67
CA TRP A 14 -16.08 -6.45 -2.51
C TRP A 14 -15.41 -5.09 -2.26
N ILE A 15 -15.75 -4.48 -1.14
CA ILE A 15 -15.21 -3.19 -0.72
C ILE A 15 -14.10 -3.44 0.30
N VAL A 16 -12.93 -2.85 0.05
CA VAL A 16 -11.83 -2.92 1.02
C VAL A 16 -11.95 -1.83 2.08
N ILE A 17 -11.91 -2.24 3.35
CA ILE A 17 -11.83 -1.37 4.51
C ILE A 17 -10.43 -1.49 5.10
N ALA A 18 -9.65 -0.40 5.08
CA ALA A 18 -8.26 -0.38 5.53
C ALA A 18 -7.97 0.82 6.47
N PRO A 19 -8.38 0.76 7.76
CA PRO A 19 -8.32 1.92 8.67
C PRO A 19 -6.91 2.47 8.90
N LYS A 20 -5.87 1.61 8.83
CA LYS A 20 -4.47 2.03 8.96
C LYS A 20 -4.05 3.05 7.90
N ARG A 21 -4.74 3.11 6.75
CA ARG A 21 -4.49 4.12 5.71
C ARG A 21 -4.75 5.54 6.17
N GLY A 22 -5.63 5.74 7.17
CA GLY A 22 -5.89 7.03 7.81
C GLY A 22 -4.64 7.76 8.32
N LYS A 23 -3.55 7.04 8.58
CA LYS A 23 -2.26 7.60 9.01
C LYS A 23 -1.43 8.19 7.85
N ARG A 24 -1.87 8.04 6.59
CA ARG A 24 -1.15 8.56 5.44
C ARG A 24 -1.21 10.10 5.44
N PRO A 25 -0.07 10.79 5.30
CA PRO A 25 -0.06 12.23 5.13
C PRO A 25 -0.97 12.64 3.98
N HIS A 26 -1.73 13.72 4.18
CA HIS A 26 -2.54 14.37 3.14
C HIS A 26 -3.73 13.57 2.59
N GLN A 27 -4.19 12.49 3.24
CA GLN A 27 -5.37 11.74 2.76
C GLN A 27 -6.65 12.60 2.66
N PHE A 28 -6.73 13.68 3.45
CA PHE A 28 -7.89 14.58 3.52
C PHE A 28 -7.66 15.95 2.85
N LEU A 29 -6.58 16.15 2.09
CA LEU A 29 -6.40 17.41 1.38
C LEU A 29 -7.45 17.57 0.27
N ARG A 30 -8.08 18.75 0.22
CA ARG A 30 -9.00 19.15 -0.85
C ARG A 30 -8.27 18.98 -2.20
N LYS A 31 -8.95 18.42 -3.21
CA LYS A 31 -8.39 18.23 -4.56
C LYS A 31 -7.97 19.60 -5.14
N THR A 32 -6.72 19.98 -4.96
CA THR A 32 -6.08 21.07 -5.69
C THR A 32 -5.65 20.55 -7.06
N LYS A 33 -5.38 21.46 -8.01
CA LYS A 33 -4.78 21.08 -9.30
C LYS A 33 -3.52 20.23 -9.04
N ARG A 34 -3.38 19.13 -9.78
CA ARG A 34 -2.29 18.17 -9.60
C ARG A 34 -0.99 18.81 -10.11
N PHE A 35 -0.25 19.47 -9.23
CA PHE A 35 1.11 19.93 -9.52
C PHE A 35 2.07 18.74 -9.46
N LYS A 36 3.15 18.79 -10.26
CA LYS A 36 4.27 17.85 -10.08
C LYS A 36 4.83 18.05 -8.67
N ALA A 37 4.89 16.98 -7.89
CA ALA A 37 5.52 17.03 -6.58
C ALA A 37 7.00 17.40 -6.76
N PRO A 38 7.56 18.27 -5.91
CA PRO A 38 8.98 18.58 -5.97
C PRO A 38 9.81 17.33 -5.68
N ILE A 39 10.94 17.19 -6.39
CA ILE A 39 11.93 16.13 -6.15
C ILE A 39 12.49 16.27 -4.73
N LYS A 40 12.71 17.52 -4.29
CA LYS A 40 13.21 17.82 -2.95
C LYS A 40 12.22 17.35 -1.88
N GLY A 41 12.64 16.36 -1.09
CA GLY A 41 11.83 15.75 -0.03
C GLY A 41 10.88 14.65 -0.52
N CYS A 42 10.96 14.24 -1.79
CA CYS A 42 10.22 13.09 -2.28
C CYS A 42 10.75 11.80 -1.62
N PRO A 43 9.90 11.02 -0.92
CA PRO A 43 10.33 9.81 -0.24
C PRO A 43 10.74 8.68 -1.21
N PHE A 44 10.46 8.84 -2.50
CA PHE A 44 10.76 7.84 -3.52
C PHE A 44 12.11 8.05 -4.23
N GLU A 45 12.78 9.17 -3.99
CA GLU A 45 14.16 9.38 -4.48
C GLU A 45 15.16 8.52 -3.69
N ASP A 46 14.90 8.31 -2.39
CA ASP A 46 15.62 7.36 -1.53
C ASP A 46 14.61 6.63 -0.62
N PRO A 47 13.97 5.56 -1.13
CA PRO A 47 12.92 4.82 -0.40
C PRO A 47 13.44 4.20 0.90
N LEU A 48 14.68 3.71 0.91
CA LEU A 48 15.30 3.09 2.07
C LEU A 48 15.54 4.09 3.20
N LYS A 49 16.15 5.24 2.89
CA LYS A 49 16.35 6.31 3.89
C LYS A 49 15.02 6.87 4.38
N SER A 50 14.02 6.85 3.52
CA SER A 50 12.66 7.21 3.90
C SER A 50 12.02 6.18 4.83
N GLY A 51 12.58 4.99 5.03
CA GLY A 51 12.09 3.94 5.93
C GLY A 51 11.15 2.94 5.26
N HIS A 52 11.30 2.72 3.95
CA HIS A 52 10.66 1.59 3.27
C HIS A 52 11.52 0.33 3.36
N GLU A 53 10.88 -0.83 3.44
CA GLU A 53 11.55 -2.13 3.37
C GLU A 53 11.67 -2.58 1.91
N LEU A 54 12.89 -2.91 1.48
CA LEU A 54 13.17 -3.41 0.14
C LEU A 54 12.66 -4.83 -0.05
N ILE A 55 12.02 -5.08 -1.20
CA ILE A 55 11.63 -6.41 -1.66
C ILE A 55 12.50 -6.81 -2.85
N PHE A 56 12.70 -5.90 -3.80
CA PHE A 56 13.43 -6.17 -5.03
C PHE A 56 14.00 -4.87 -5.63
N ALA A 57 15.15 -4.95 -6.29
CA ALA A 57 15.73 -3.86 -7.06
C ALA A 57 16.32 -4.39 -8.37
N TYR A 58 16.20 -3.60 -9.44
CA TYR A 58 16.78 -3.90 -10.75
C TYR A 58 17.62 -2.72 -11.27
N PRO A 59 18.85 -2.95 -11.77
CA PRO A 59 19.58 -4.23 -11.70
C PRO A 59 19.96 -4.59 -10.27
N GLU A 60 20.10 -5.88 -9.97
CA GLU A 60 20.37 -6.38 -8.60
C GLU A 60 21.71 -5.87 -8.05
N SER A 61 22.69 -5.63 -8.93
CA SER A 61 24.01 -5.08 -8.58
C SER A 61 24.02 -3.55 -8.44
N ALA A 62 22.91 -2.87 -8.69
CA ALA A 62 22.86 -1.42 -8.52
C ALA A 62 23.06 -1.06 -7.05
N SER A 63 23.92 -0.10 -6.78
CA SER A 63 23.86 0.59 -5.48
C SER A 63 22.44 1.16 -5.36
N ILE A 64 21.73 0.75 -4.30
CA ILE A 64 20.32 1.09 -4.07
C ILE A 64 20.11 2.63 -3.99
N LYS A 65 21.20 3.39 -3.84
CA LYS A 65 21.18 4.85 -3.88
C LYS A 65 21.12 5.43 -5.31
N ASN A 66 21.87 4.90 -6.27
CA ASN A 66 22.14 5.67 -7.49
C ASN A 66 21.80 4.99 -8.82
N ASN A 67 21.78 3.66 -8.92
CA ASN A 67 21.79 2.99 -10.24
C ASN A 67 20.59 2.07 -10.51
N TRP A 68 19.58 2.05 -9.64
CA TRP A 68 18.38 1.24 -9.88
C TRP A 68 17.45 1.93 -10.89
N GLN A 69 16.81 1.13 -11.72
CA GLN A 69 15.77 1.54 -12.67
C GLN A 69 14.37 1.22 -12.12
N VAL A 70 14.25 0.07 -11.45
CA VAL A 70 13.02 -0.36 -10.79
C VAL A 70 13.32 -0.79 -9.37
N MET A 71 12.51 -0.32 -8.42
CA MET A 71 12.56 -0.78 -7.03
C MET A 71 11.17 -1.16 -6.57
N VAL A 72 11.06 -2.34 -5.93
CA VAL A 72 9.84 -2.80 -5.27
C VAL A 72 10.06 -2.73 -3.76
N VAL A 73 9.19 -1.99 -3.07
CA VAL A 73 9.27 -1.81 -1.62
C VAL A 73 7.91 -2.03 -0.96
N LYS A 74 7.90 -2.43 0.32
CA LYS A 74 6.64 -2.53 1.07
C LYS A 74 5.97 -1.17 1.20
N ASN A 75 4.65 -1.12 0.99
CA ASN A 75 3.88 0.09 1.25
C ASN A 75 3.76 0.31 2.76
N LYS A 76 4.12 1.50 3.25
CA LYS A 76 3.96 1.89 4.66
C LYS A 76 2.51 1.97 5.13
N TYR A 77 1.59 2.19 4.21
CA TYR A 77 0.16 2.29 4.45
C TYR A 77 -0.57 1.23 3.61
N PRO A 78 -0.29 -0.06 3.85
CA PRO A 78 -0.77 -1.11 2.97
C PRO A 78 -2.29 -1.27 3.15
N VAL A 79 -2.95 -1.66 2.07
CA VAL A 79 -4.37 -2.04 2.15
C VAL A 79 -4.48 -3.37 2.87
N PHE A 80 -3.72 -4.37 2.43
CA PHE A 80 -3.71 -5.71 3.00
C PHE A 80 -2.47 -5.95 3.85
N VAL A 81 -2.56 -6.87 4.81
CA VAL A 81 -1.44 -7.22 5.68
C VAL A 81 -1.01 -8.65 5.39
N HIS A 82 0.27 -8.85 5.12
CA HIS A 82 0.80 -10.19 4.93
C HIS A 82 0.77 -10.95 6.26
N LYS A 83 0.18 -12.15 6.25
CA LYS A 83 0.20 -13.11 7.36
C LYS A 83 0.51 -14.50 6.79
N LYS A 84 1.25 -15.33 7.52
CA LYS A 84 1.61 -16.71 7.13
C LYS A 84 0.44 -17.72 7.24
N GLN A 85 -0.79 -17.24 7.31
CA GLN A 85 -1.99 -18.04 7.58
C GLN A 85 -3.02 -17.80 6.49
N GLY A 86 -3.88 -18.81 6.29
CA GLY A 86 -4.99 -18.73 5.35
C GLY A 86 -5.97 -17.61 5.69
N VAL A 87 -6.78 -17.26 4.71
CA VAL A 87 -7.77 -16.18 4.85
C VAL A 87 -9.05 -16.73 5.48
N ASN A 88 -9.48 -16.12 6.58
CA ASN A 88 -10.76 -16.47 7.18
C ASN A 88 -11.90 -15.64 6.57
N LYS A 89 -13.04 -16.31 6.35
CA LYS A 89 -14.31 -15.67 5.98
C LYS A 89 -15.27 -15.76 7.16
N PHE A 90 -15.97 -14.68 7.45
CA PHE A 90 -16.93 -14.60 8.55
C PHE A 90 -18.07 -13.65 8.19
N LYS A 91 -19.12 -13.61 9.01
CA LYS A 91 -20.23 -12.68 8.85
C LYS A 91 -20.19 -11.58 9.90
N LYS A 92 -20.58 -10.38 9.51
CA LYS A 92 -20.84 -9.26 10.44
C LYS A 92 -22.22 -8.70 10.15
N GLY A 93 -23.23 -9.19 10.87
CA GLY A 93 -24.63 -8.93 10.53
C GLY A 93 -24.94 -9.49 9.13
N PRO A 94 -25.56 -8.71 8.23
CA PRO A 94 -25.88 -9.18 6.88
C PRO A 94 -24.66 -9.32 5.98
N TYR A 95 -23.53 -8.69 6.32
CA TYR A 95 -22.36 -8.60 5.44
C TYR A 95 -21.49 -9.87 5.49
N SER A 96 -21.11 -10.36 4.31
CA SER A 96 -20.00 -11.29 4.14
C SER A 96 -18.67 -10.54 4.28
N VAL A 97 -17.77 -11.04 5.12
CA VAL A 97 -16.49 -10.41 5.42
C VAL A 97 -15.35 -11.39 5.23
N VAL A 98 -14.24 -10.90 4.69
CA VAL A 98 -13.00 -11.65 4.49
C VAL A 98 -11.86 -10.86 5.11
N GLU A 99 -10.96 -11.52 5.83
CA GLU A 99 -9.77 -10.84 6.36
C GLU A 99 -8.95 -10.20 5.22
N GLY A 100 -8.46 -8.99 5.44
CA GLY A 100 -7.62 -8.26 4.49
C GLY A 100 -6.17 -8.76 4.49
N ILE A 101 -5.98 -10.06 4.23
CA ILE A 101 -4.66 -10.70 4.14
C ILE A 101 -4.19 -10.68 2.69
N GLY A 102 -2.97 -10.20 2.47
CA GLY A 102 -2.39 -10.07 1.14
C GLY A 102 -1.19 -9.14 1.13
N HIS A 103 -0.64 -8.92 -0.06
CA HIS A 103 0.51 -8.03 -0.28
C HIS A 103 0.05 -6.70 -0.86
N HIS A 104 0.71 -5.63 -0.46
CA HIS A 104 0.53 -4.32 -1.05
C HIS A 104 1.86 -3.60 -1.06
N ASP A 105 2.50 -3.66 -2.21
CA ASP A 105 3.84 -3.14 -2.41
C ASP A 105 3.81 -1.98 -3.41
N LEU A 106 4.88 -1.20 -3.43
CA LEU A 106 5.06 -0.07 -4.32
C LEU A 106 6.14 -0.41 -5.33
N ILE A 107 5.83 -0.19 -6.61
CA ILE A 107 6.81 -0.22 -7.70
C ILE A 107 7.21 1.22 -7.98
N ILE A 108 8.49 1.49 -7.85
CA ILE A 108 9.09 2.80 -8.06
C ILE A 108 9.98 2.69 -9.29
N THR A 109 9.78 3.58 -10.25
CA THR A 109 10.54 3.65 -11.50
C THR A 109 11.26 4.99 -11.58
N ARG A 110 12.44 5.00 -12.19
CA ARG A 110 13.16 6.23 -12.57
C ARG A 110 12.90 6.61 -14.02
#